data_AF-A0A2T4TUE1-F1
#
_entry.id   AF-A0A2T4TUE1-F1
#
_cell.length_a   1.000
_cell.length_b   1.000
_cell.length_c   1.000
_cell.angle_alpha   90.00
_cell.angle_beta   90.00
_cell.angle_gamma   90.00
#
_symmetry.space_group_name_H-M   'P 1'
#
loop_
_entity.id
_entity.type
_entity.pdbx_description
1 polymer ?
#
loop_
_entity_poly.entity_id
_entity_poly.type
_entity_poly.pdbx_seq_one_letter_code
_entity_poly.pdbx_strand_id
1 'polypeptide(L)'
;MNQVEAVRQTIEMLGGVATLAQINQNVFKIGDCQWKTKTPYASIRRIVRHNKVGIYRIKPGLYGLETFRRQLEANGMIEETPANRDTEAMREFNHYYYQGLLVEYGNMKQMGTYVPRQDFHRRYSNRELGEVCTLKSLPHFSTDKVMRRSSTIDVIWFNKRDLPDSFFEVEHSTDFQNSLLKYDDLCDFSARMIIVADKRRKAEFDKKIKAFAFEPIVSRVEFLSYDSLIRQYNMAQERMSLDVLL
;
A
#
# COMPACT_ATOMS: atom_id res chain seq x y z
N MET A 1 1.66 -32.11 -3.02
CA MET A 1 1.85 -30.93 -3.88
C MET A 1 3.29 -30.42 -3.77
N ASN A 2 3.87 -29.82 -4.84
CA ASN A 2 5.21 -29.21 -4.76
C ASN A 2 5.15 -27.73 -4.33
N GLN A 3 6.28 -27.13 -3.95
CA GLN A 3 6.33 -25.74 -3.44
C GLN A 3 5.89 -24.69 -4.46
N VAL A 4 6.18 -24.91 -5.75
CA VAL A 4 5.77 -24.00 -6.82
C VAL A 4 4.24 -24.00 -6.95
N GLU A 5 3.65 -25.19 -6.95
CA GLU A 5 2.20 -25.37 -7.02
C GLU A 5 1.50 -24.77 -5.80
N ALA A 6 2.07 -24.96 -4.60
CA ALA A 6 1.56 -24.32 -3.38
C ALA A 6 1.50 -22.79 -3.50
N VAL A 7 2.56 -22.17 -4.02
CA VAL A 7 2.61 -20.71 -4.23
C VAL A 7 1.60 -20.28 -5.29
N ARG A 8 1.49 -21.01 -6.42
CA ARG A 8 0.51 -20.70 -7.46
C ARG A 8 -0.92 -20.79 -6.95
N GLN A 9 -1.27 -21.89 -6.29
CA GLN A 9 -2.58 -22.11 -5.70
C GLN A 9 -2.90 -21.02 -4.67
N THR A 10 -1.90 -20.57 -3.90
CA THR A 10 -2.09 -19.44 -2.97
C THR A 10 -2.48 -18.15 -3.70
N ILE A 11 -1.78 -17.80 -4.78
CA ILE A 11 -2.10 -16.61 -5.58
C ILE A 11 -3.48 -16.77 -6.24
N GLU A 12 -3.82 -17.97 -6.72
CA GLU A 12 -5.12 -18.27 -7.33
C GLU A 12 -6.27 -18.10 -6.32
N MET A 13 -6.14 -18.65 -5.11
CA MET A 13 -7.11 -18.45 -4.02
C MET A 13 -7.27 -16.97 -3.62
N LEU A 14 -6.25 -16.15 -3.86
CA LEU A 14 -6.27 -14.70 -3.65
C LEU A 14 -6.75 -13.93 -4.90
N GLY A 15 -7.38 -14.61 -5.87
CA GLY A 15 -7.95 -13.98 -7.05
C GLY A 15 -6.94 -13.67 -8.15
N GLY A 16 -5.84 -14.42 -8.21
CA GLY A 16 -4.85 -14.35 -9.28
C GLY A 16 -3.77 -13.28 -9.12
N VAL A 17 -3.81 -12.51 -8.03
CA VAL A 17 -2.83 -11.47 -7.69
C VAL A 17 -2.62 -11.40 -6.18
N ALA A 18 -1.36 -11.30 -5.74
CA ALA A 18 -1.02 -11.27 -4.32
C ALA A 18 0.29 -10.52 -4.04
N THR A 19 0.34 -9.85 -2.90
CA THR A 19 1.61 -9.34 -2.36
C THR A 19 2.46 -10.49 -1.84
N LEU A 20 3.79 -10.30 -1.77
CA LEU A 20 4.70 -11.28 -1.16
C LEU A 20 4.28 -11.64 0.27
N ALA A 21 3.79 -10.66 1.03
CA ALA A 21 3.32 -10.90 2.38
C ALA A 21 2.05 -11.76 2.42
N GLN A 22 1.07 -11.48 1.56
CA GLN A 22 -0.14 -12.28 1.45
C GLN A 22 0.18 -13.73 1.06
N ILE A 23 1.15 -13.94 0.15
CA ILE A 23 1.64 -15.28 -0.20
C ILE A 23 2.26 -15.96 1.04
N ASN A 24 3.17 -15.28 1.74
CA ASN A 24 3.82 -15.80 2.93
C ASN A 24 2.83 -16.18 4.03
N GLN A 25 1.73 -15.43 4.18
CA GLN A 25 0.71 -15.68 5.20
C GLN A 25 -0.17 -16.89 4.88
N ASN A 26 -0.44 -17.16 3.60
CA ASN A 26 -1.45 -18.13 3.20
C ASN A 26 -0.87 -19.45 2.68
N VAL A 27 0.37 -19.45 2.17
CA VAL A 27 0.96 -20.64 1.55
C VAL A 27 1.19 -21.79 2.53
N PHE A 28 1.48 -21.49 3.80
CA PHE A 28 1.67 -22.53 4.84
C PHE A 28 0.37 -23.13 5.35
N LYS A 29 -0.78 -22.54 5.02
CA LYS A 29 -2.09 -23.11 5.34
C LYS A 29 -2.43 -24.29 4.43
N ILE A 30 -1.69 -24.49 3.34
CA ILE A 30 -1.90 -25.63 2.44
C ILE A 30 -1.14 -26.85 2.99
N GLY A 31 -1.87 -27.75 3.65
CA GLY A 31 -1.31 -28.94 4.31
C GLY A 31 -0.64 -29.94 3.37
N ASP A 32 -1.00 -29.94 2.09
CA ASP A 32 -0.51 -30.91 1.09
C ASP A 32 0.89 -30.58 0.53
N CYS A 33 1.56 -29.54 1.04
CA CYS A 33 2.91 -29.14 0.65
C CYS A 33 3.90 -29.19 1.82
N GLN A 34 4.97 -29.97 1.66
CA GLN A 34 6.03 -30.06 2.67
C GLN A 34 7.15 -29.02 2.43
N TRP A 35 7.37 -28.16 3.41
CA TRP A 35 8.44 -27.16 3.43
C TRP A 35 9.66 -27.67 4.22
N LYS A 36 10.50 -28.49 3.59
CA LYS A 36 11.68 -29.12 4.24
C LYS A 36 12.87 -28.18 4.49
N THR A 37 12.81 -26.93 4.02
CA THR A 37 13.91 -25.95 4.15
C THR A 37 13.82 -25.20 5.49
N LYS A 38 14.97 -24.83 6.05
CA LYS A 38 15.04 -23.94 7.22
C LYS A 38 14.67 -22.48 6.89
N THR A 39 14.61 -22.12 5.61
CA THR A 39 14.34 -20.75 5.14
C THR A 39 13.20 -20.71 4.11
N PRO A 40 11.98 -21.12 4.48
CA PRO A 40 10.86 -21.26 3.54
C PRO A 40 10.49 -19.93 2.86
N TYR A 41 10.56 -18.81 3.56
CA TYR A 41 10.35 -17.47 2.97
C TYR A 41 11.38 -17.12 1.88
N ALA A 42 12.63 -17.58 1.99
CA ALA A 42 13.63 -17.40 0.95
C ALA A 42 13.30 -18.24 -0.28
N SER A 43 12.80 -19.46 -0.09
CA SER A 43 12.28 -20.30 -1.18
C SER A 43 11.09 -19.65 -1.89
N ILE A 44 10.12 -19.11 -1.15
CA ILE A 44 8.96 -18.39 -1.74
C ILE A 44 9.44 -17.21 -2.59
N ARG A 45 10.34 -16.37 -2.04
CA ARG A 45 10.94 -15.24 -2.78
C ARG A 45 11.63 -15.69 -4.07
N ARG A 46 12.30 -16.84 -4.05
CA ARG A 46 12.92 -17.42 -5.24
C ARG A 46 11.86 -17.85 -6.25
N ILE A 47 10.83 -18.56 -5.82
CA ILE A 47 9.75 -19.08 -6.69
C ILE A 47 9.06 -17.95 -7.45
N VAL A 48 8.59 -16.91 -6.75
CA VAL A 48 7.84 -15.79 -7.37
C VAL A 48 8.69 -14.94 -8.32
N ARG A 49 10.02 -15.05 -8.25
CA ARG A 49 10.97 -14.37 -9.15
C ARG A 49 11.35 -15.18 -10.39
N HIS A 50 11.02 -16.47 -10.44
CA HIS A 50 11.37 -17.33 -11.57
C HIS A 50 10.27 -17.26 -12.65
N ASN A 51 10.56 -16.60 -13.77
CA ASN A 51 9.61 -16.34 -14.87
C ASN A 51 9.08 -17.59 -15.63
N LYS A 52 9.38 -18.82 -15.18
CA LYS A 52 9.00 -20.07 -15.87
C LYS A 52 7.89 -20.86 -15.18
N VAL A 53 7.26 -20.31 -14.15
CA VAL A 53 6.23 -21.02 -13.37
C VAL A 53 4.82 -20.44 -13.50
N GLY A 54 4.58 -19.61 -14.54
CA GLY A 54 3.27 -18.98 -14.74
C GLY A 54 2.94 -17.89 -13.73
N ILE A 55 3.95 -17.37 -13.02
CA ILE A 55 3.87 -16.20 -12.14
C ILE A 55 4.69 -15.10 -12.79
N TYR A 56 4.13 -13.89 -12.86
CA TYR A 56 4.83 -12.70 -13.31
C TYR A 56 4.84 -11.62 -12.23
N ARG A 57 5.84 -10.74 -12.28
CA ARG A 57 5.98 -9.65 -11.32
C ARG A 57 5.28 -8.42 -11.89
N ILE A 58 4.17 -8.02 -11.27
CA ILE A 58 3.48 -6.78 -11.63
C ILE A 58 4.34 -5.58 -11.19
N LYS A 59 4.85 -5.60 -9.96
CA LYS A 59 5.77 -4.59 -9.40
C LYS A 59 6.55 -5.17 -8.23
N PRO A 60 7.56 -4.47 -7.67
CA PRO A 60 8.30 -4.98 -6.53
C PRO A 60 7.37 -5.42 -5.37
N GLY A 61 7.35 -6.72 -5.06
CA GLY A 61 6.53 -7.28 -4.00
C GLY A 61 5.08 -7.61 -4.35
N LEU A 62 4.64 -7.40 -5.60
CA LEU A 62 3.31 -7.78 -6.10
C LEU A 62 3.44 -8.71 -7.31
N TYR A 63 2.74 -9.83 -7.26
CA TYR A 63 2.84 -10.90 -8.24
C TYR A 63 1.47 -11.31 -8.74
N GLY A 64 1.38 -11.64 -10.02
CA GLY A 64 0.16 -12.13 -10.68
C GLY A 64 0.39 -13.49 -11.34
N LEU A 65 -0.70 -14.21 -11.61
CA LEU A 65 -0.68 -15.42 -12.43
C LEU A 65 -0.90 -15.08 -13.90
N GLU A 66 -0.12 -15.70 -14.78
CA GLU A 66 -0.25 -15.51 -16.23
C GLU A 66 -1.66 -15.85 -16.74
N THR A 67 -2.32 -16.85 -16.14
CA THR A 67 -3.70 -17.22 -16.46
C THR A 67 -4.72 -16.11 -16.14
N PHE A 68 -4.39 -15.20 -15.21
CA PHE A 68 -5.22 -14.07 -14.82
C PHE A 68 -4.79 -12.76 -15.49
N ARG A 69 -3.69 -12.72 -16.24
CA ARG A 69 -3.08 -11.49 -16.76
C ARG A 69 -4.10 -10.60 -17.49
N ARG A 70 -4.89 -11.15 -18.41
CA ARG A 70 -5.91 -10.38 -19.16
C ARG A 70 -6.95 -9.72 -18.25
N GLN A 71 -7.41 -10.44 -17.22
CA GLN A 71 -8.37 -9.91 -16.25
C GLN A 71 -7.74 -8.82 -15.38
N LEU A 72 -6.49 -9.04 -14.93
CA LEU A 72 -5.74 -8.08 -14.12
C LEU A 72 -5.48 -6.78 -14.89
N GLU A 73 -5.07 -6.87 -16.15
CA GLU A 73 -4.85 -5.73 -17.03
C GLU A 73 -6.16 -4.98 -17.32
N ALA A 74 -7.27 -5.68 -17.55
CA ALA A 74 -8.59 -5.08 -17.70
C ALA A 74 -9.06 -4.33 -16.43
N ASN A 75 -8.56 -4.74 -15.26
CA ASN A 75 -8.80 -4.08 -13.98
C ASN A 75 -7.76 -2.98 -13.66
N GLY A 76 -6.92 -2.60 -14.62
CA GLY A 76 -5.90 -1.56 -14.47
C GLY A 76 -4.61 -2.00 -13.78
N MET A 77 -4.45 -3.29 -13.47
CA MET A 77 -3.20 -3.83 -12.90
C MET A 77 -2.24 -4.19 -14.02
N ILE A 78 -1.37 -3.26 -14.33
CA ILE A 78 -0.40 -3.38 -15.41
C ILE A 78 1.00 -3.66 -14.87
N GLU A 79 1.74 -4.51 -15.58
CA GLU A 79 3.13 -4.81 -15.26
C GLU A 79 3.99 -3.54 -15.38
N GLU A 80 4.75 -3.23 -14.34
CA GLU A 80 5.67 -2.11 -14.31
C GLU A 80 6.93 -2.43 -15.12
N THR A 81 7.12 -1.65 -16.18
CA THR A 81 8.27 -1.72 -17.06
C THR A 81 8.94 -0.34 -17.16
N PRO A 82 10.23 -0.27 -17.53
CA PRO A 82 10.88 1.02 -17.75
C PRO A 82 10.16 1.92 -18.76
N ALA A 83 9.45 1.33 -19.74
CA ALA A 83 8.76 2.05 -20.81
C ALA A 83 7.42 2.66 -20.38
N ASN A 84 6.69 2.05 -19.44
CA ASN A 84 5.37 2.50 -19.02
C ASN A 84 5.33 3.18 -17.63
N ARG A 85 6.47 3.24 -16.92
CA ARG A 85 6.56 3.72 -15.54
C ARG A 85 5.97 5.10 -15.29
N ASP A 86 6.05 6.00 -16.27
CA ASP A 86 5.62 7.40 -16.16
C ASP A 86 4.30 7.66 -16.92
N THR A 87 3.64 6.60 -17.41
CA THR A 87 2.32 6.70 -18.07
C THR A 87 1.21 6.97 -17.06
N GLU A 88 0.11 7.56 -17.52
CA GLU A 88 -1.04 7.85 -16.66
C GLU A 88 -1.65 6.60 -16.04
N ALA A 89 -1.80 5.53 -16.83
CA ALA A 89 -2.29 4.25 -16.33
C ALA A 89 -1.43 3.68 -15.19
N MET A 90 -0.10 3.83 -15.28
CA MET A 90 0.80 3.36 -14.22
C MET A 90 0.72 4.24 -12.97
N ARG A 91 0.57 5.55 -13.14
CA ARG A 91 0.39 6.50 -12.03
C ARG A 91 -0.90 6.20 -11.28
N GLU A 92 -2.00 6.02 -12.01
CA GLU A 92 -3.31 5.68 -11.45
C GLU A 92 -3.25 4.34 -10.71
N PHE A 93 -2.71 3.29 -11.36
CA PHE A 93 -2.51 1.99 -10.73
C PHE A 93 -1.69 2.09 -9.45
N ASN A 94 -0.56 2.81 -9.50
CA ASN A 94 0.29 2.93 -8.33
C ASN A 94 -0.38 3.74 -7.21
N HIS A 95 -1.14 4.78 -7.53
CA HIS A 95 -1.84 5.61 -6.55
C HIS A 95 -2.79 4.74 -5.71
N TYR A 96 -3.70 4.02 -6.37
CA TYR A 96 -4.65 3.14 -5.69
C TYR A 96 -3.98 1.92 -5.04
N TYR A 97 -2.93 1.38 -5.65
CA TYR A 97 -2.18 0.29 -5.03
C TYR A 97 -1.57 0.69 -3.68
N TYR A 98 -0.91 1.85 -3.61
CA TYR A 98 -0.26 2.29 -2.37
C TYR A 98 -1.27 2.81 -1.33
N GLN A 99 -2.40 3.39 -1.75
CA GLN A 99 -3.52 3.65 -0.84
C GLN A 99 -3.97 2.34 -0.16
N GLY A 100 -4.25 1.29 -0.93
CA GLY A 100 -4.69 0.02 -0.36
C GLY A 100 -3.63 -0.66 0.51
N LEU A 101 -2.35 -0.55 0.15
CA LEU A 101 -1.25 -1.06 0.98
C LEU A 101 -1.16 -0.33 2.32
N LEU A 102 -1.37 0.98 2.35
CA LEU A 102 -1.46 1.77 3.59
C LEU A 102 -2.68 1.39 4.43
N VAL A 103 -3.83 1.14 3.80
CA VAL A 103 -5.04 0.67 4.49
C VAL A 103 -4.78 -0.70 5.13
N GLU A 104 -4.27 -1.68 4.38
CA GLU A 104 -3.94 -2.99 4.94
C GLU A 104 -2.92 -2.88 6.08
N TYR A 105 -1.90 -2.04 5.93
CA TYR A 105 -0.91 -1.82 6.98
C TYR A 105 -1.50 -1.19 8.24
N GLY A 106 -2.40 -0.20 8.09
CA GLY A 106 -3.12 0.40 9.21
C GLY A 106 -4.00 -0.61 9.94
N ASN A 107 -4.69 -1.50 9.19
CA ASN A 107 -5.52 -2.57 9.75
C ASN A 107 -4.69 -3.55 10.58
N MET A 108 -3.47 -3.90 10.13
CA MET A 108 -2.54 -4.74 10.90
C MET A 108 -2.12 -4.09 12.22
N LYS A 109 -2.10 -2.75 12.26
CA LYS A 109 -1.85 -1.96 13.48
C LYS A 109 -3.09 -1.73 14.33
N GLN A 110 -4.23 -2.34 13.99
CA GLN A 110 -5.52 -2.15 14.67
C GLN A 110 -5.98 -0.68 14.70
N MET A 111 -5.62 0.09 13.66
CA MET A 111 -6.08 1.46 13.48
C MET A 111 -7.40 1.48 12.70
N GLY A 112 -8.20 2.54 12.89
CA GLY A 112 -9.27 2.87 11.96
C GLY A 112 -8.67 3.37 10.64
N THR A 113 -9.11 2.88 9.50
CA THR A 113 -8.58 3.26 8.18
C THR A 113 -9.69 3.79 7.28
N TYR A 114 -9.40 4.91 6.64
CA TYR A 114 -10.31 5.61 5.74
C TYR A 114 -9.58 6.03 4.47
N VAL A 115 -10.30 5.98 3.35
CA VAL A 115 -9.93 6.60 2.07
C VAL A 115 -11.09 7.47 1.58
N PRO A 116 -10.88 8.46 0.70
CA PRO A 116 -11.95 9.25 0.12
C PRO A 116 -13.04 8.40 -0.56
N ARG A 117 -14.31 8.82 -0.44
CA ARG A 117 -15.45 8.09 -1.03
C ARG A 117 -15.33 7.89 -2.55
N GLN A 118 -14.71 8.84 -3.24
CA GLN A 118 -14.45 8.75 -4.69
C GLN A 118 -13.53 7.58 -5.07
N ASP A 119 -12.72 7.11 -4.11
CA ASP A 119 -11.75 6.03 -4.32
C ASP A 119 -12.27 4.67 -3.84
N PHE A 120 -13.46 4.59 -3.23
CA PHE A 120 -14.00 3.35 -2.65
C PHE A 120 -14.04 2.19 -3.64
N HIS A 121 -14.47 2.44 -4.87
CA HIS A 121 -14.63 1.43 -5.91
C HIS A 121 -13.36 1.19 -6.73
N ARG A 122 -12.26 1.85 -6.38
CA ARG A 122 -10.97 1.65 -7.05
C ARG A 122 -10.39 0.32 -6.64
N ARG A 123 -9.80 -0.38 -7.61
CA ARG A 123 -9.29 -1.74 -7.41
C ARG A 123 -7.97 -1.73 -6.65
N TYR A 124 -7.91 -2.57 -5.63
CA TYR A 124 -6.70 -2.91 -4.89
C TYR A 124 -6.61 -4.44 -4.76
N SER A 125 -5.68 -5.04 -5.49
CA SER A 125 -5.65 -6.49 -5.68
C SER A 125 -7.02 -7.01 -6.18
N ASN A 126 -7.47 -8.16 -5.73
CA ASN A 126 -8.80 -8.70 -6.03
C ASN A 126 -9.99 -8.00 -5.32
N ARG A 127 -9.77 -6.90 -4.59
CA ARG A 127 -10.78 -6.19 -3.78
C ARG A 127 -10.93 -4.73 -4.19
N GLU A 128 -11.96 -4.08 -3.70
CA GLU A 128 -12.11 -2.62 -3.78
C GLU A 128 -11.52 -1.94 -2.52
N LEU A 129 -10.96 -0.74 -2.64
CA LEU A 129 -10.39 -0.03 -1.48
C LEU A 129 -11.40 0.14 -0.33
N GLY A 130 -12.66 0.43 -0.68
CA GLY A 130 -13.75 0.56 0.27
C GLY A 130 -14.03 -0.73 1.04
N GLU A 131 -13.76 -1.91 0.49
CA GLU A 131 -13.92 -3.20 1.18
C GLU A 131 -12.81 -3.42 2.23
N VAL A 132 -11.59 -2.94 1.94
CA VAL A 132 -10.43 -3.10 2.82
C VAL A 132 -10.43 -2.10 3.97
N CYS A 133 -11.02 -0.91 3.78
CA CYS A 133 -11.14 0.11 4.82
C CYS A 133 -12.02 -0.35 5.99
N THR A 134 -11.58 -0.07 7.22
CA THR A 134 -12.39 -0.35 8.42
C THR A 134 -13.47 0.69 8.63
N LEU A 135 -13.29 1.92 8.15
CA LEU A 135 -14.23 3.03 8.27
C LEU A 135 -14.91 3.31 6.92
N LYS A 136 -16.24 3.31 6.89
CA LYS A 136 -17.03 3.61 5.67
C LYS A 136 -17.35 5.10 5.51
N SER A 137 -17.10 5.90 6.54
CA SER A 137 -17.27 7.34 6.55
C SER A 137 -16.17 7.97 7.38
N LEU A 138 -15.82 9.21 7.07
CA LEU A 138 -14.86 10.00 7.84
C LEU A 138 -15.47 10.33 9.22
N PRO A 139 -14.84 9.93 10.35
CA PRO A 139 -15.29 10.34 11.67
C PRO A 139 -15.28 11.86 11.80
N HIS A 140 -16.30 12.43 12.44
CA HIS A 140 -16.43 13.88 12.59
C HIS A 140 -15.63 14.36 13.80
N PHE A 141 -14.36 14.74 13.59
CA PHE A 141 -13.43 15.10 14.66
C PHE A 141 -13.17 16.61 14.78
N SER A 142 -13.75 17.45 13.92
CA SER A 142 -13.54 18.91 13.92
C SER A 142 -14.62 19.65 13.13
N THR A 143 -14.43 20.95 12.94
CA THR A 143 -15.33 21.83 12.16
C THR A 143 -15.49 21.38 10.71
N ASP A 144 -16.59 21.74 10.06
CA ASP A 144 -16.87 21.37 8.67
C ASP A 144 -15.77 21.80 7.69
N LYS A 145 -15.08 22.92 7.95
CA LYS A 145 -13.96 23.37 7.11
C LYS A 145 -12.81 22.35 7.15
N VAL A 146 -12.44 21.92 8.35
CA VAL A 146 -11.41 20.89 8.57
C VAL A 146 -11.89 19.56 8.01
N MET A 147 -13.14 19.17 8.26
CA MET A 147 -13.69 17.92 7.74
C MET A 147 -13.66 17.86 6.21
N ARG A 148 -14.02 18.95 5.52
CA ARG A 148 -13.91 19.04 4.06
C ARG A 148 -12.46 18.87 3.61
N ARG A 149 -11.51 19.53 4.26
CA ARG A 149 -10.09 19.37 3.93
C ARG A 149 -9.62 17.93 4.14
N SER A 150 -9.89 17.35 5.30
CA SER A 150 -9.49 15.98 5.63
C SER A 150 -10.14 14.95 4.71
N SER A 151 -11.35 15.20 4.21
CA SER A 151 -12.01 14.29 3.26
C SER A 151 -11.28 14.13 1.92
N THR A 152 -10.31 15.01 1.62
CA THR A 152 -9.47 14.97 0.43
C THR A 152 -8.11 14.30 0.65
N ILE A 153 -7.82 13.83 1.86
CA ILE A 153 -6.58 13.10 2.17
C ILE A 153 -6.72 11.67 1.67
N ASP A 154 -5.74 11.18 0.91
CA ASP A 154 -5.77 9.86 0.25
C ASP A 154 -5.98 8.69 1.22
N VAL A 155 -5.28 8.71 2.35
CA VAL A 155 -5.49 7.72 3.43
C VAL A 155 -5.37 8.39 4.78
N ILE A 156 -6.28 8.07 5.69
CA ILE A 156 -6.21 8.50 7.09
C ILE A 156 -6.24 7.29 8.00
N TRP A 157 -5.34 7.28 8.98
CA TRP A 157 -5.42 6.37 10.11
C TRP A 157 -6.00 7.09 11.32
N PHE A 158 -6.86 6.39 12.04
CA PHE A 158 -7.53 6.85 13.25
C PHE A 158 -7.13 5.97 14.43
N ASN A 159 -6.90 6.61 15.57
CA ASN A 159 -6.72 5.89 16.82
C ASN A 159 -8.07 5.44 17.41
N LYS A 160 -8.03 4.73 18.54
CA LYS A 160 -9.23 4.18 19.21
C LYS A 160 -10.24 5.22 19.72
N ARG A 161 -9.91 6.52 19.66
CA ARG A 161 -10.80 7.64 20.04
C ARG A 161 -11.37 8.35 18.80
N ASP A 162 -11.27 7.74 17.63
CA ASP A 162 -11.70 8.31 16.35
C ASP A 162 -11.05 9.66 16.01
N LEU A 163 -9.85 9.90 16.55
CA LEU A 163 -9.01 11.04 16.22
C LEU A 163 -7.93 10.64 15.21
N PRO A 164 -7.56 11.54 14.26
CA PRO A 164 -6.49 11.26 13.31
C PRO A 164 -5.17 10.94 14.01
N ASP A 165 -4.59 9.79 13.66
CA ASP A 165 -3.22 9.41 14.01
C ASP A 165 -2.24 9.80 12.91
N SER A 166 -2.63 9.57 11.65
CA SER A 166 -1.77 9.80 10.48
C SER A 166 -2.56 10.20 9.26
N PHE A 167 -2.02 11.15 8.51
CA PHE A 167 -2.44 11.55 7.18
C PHE A 167 -1.40 11.10 6.16
N PHE A 168 -1.85 10.51 5.06
CA PHE A 168 -0.99 10.06 3.96
C PHE A 168 -1.49 10.64 2.63
N GLU A 169 -0.54 11.08 1.81
CA GLU A 169 -0.75 11.53 0.43
C GLU A 169 0.18 10.72 -0.48
N VAL A 170 -0.38 10.07 -1.51
CA VAL A 170 0.32 9.19 -2.44
C VAL A 170 0.61 9.94 -3.74
N GLU A 171 1.85 10.37 -3.90
CA GLU A 171 2.24 11.38 -4.89
C GLU A 171 3.06 10.79 -6.05
N HIS A 172 2.43 10.74 -7.24
CA HIS A 172 3.06 10.18 -8.45
C HIS A 172 3.45 11.23 -9.50
N SER A 173 2.53 12.13 -9.84
CA SER A 173 2.71 13.11 -10.93
C SER A 173 2.45 14.55 -10.50
N THR A 174 1.67 14.74 -9.43
CA THR A 174 1.30 16.06 -8.91
C THR A 174 2.44 16.73 -8.17
N ASP A 175 2.41 18.06 -8.20
CA ASP A 175 3.27 18.89 -7.36
C ASP A 175 2.95 18.61 -5.88
N PHE A 176 3.97 18.21 -5.10
CA PHE A 176 3.87 18.07 -3.64
C PHE A 176 3.20 19.26 -2.93
N GLN A 177 3.24 20.46 -3.53
CA GLN A 177 2.62 21.67 -3.00
C GLN A 177 1.15 21.48 -2.62
N ASN A 178 0.35 20.77 -3.41
CA ASN A 178 -1.06 20.55 -3.08
C ASN A 178 -1.21 19.73 -1.80
N SER A 179 -0.46 18.64 -1.67
CA SER A 179 -0.41 17.81 -0.46
C SER A 179 0.12 18.57 0.76
N LEU A 180 1.15 19.40 0.57
CA LEU A 180 1.71 20.23 1.64
C LEU A 180 0.73 21.29 2.12
N LEU A 181 -0.05 21.92 1.22
CA LEU A 181 -1.12 22.84 1.60
C LEU A 181 -2.24 22.14 2.39
N LYS A 182 -2.57 20.89 2.04
CA LYS A 182 -3.53 20.11 2.84
C LYS A 182 -3.00 19.85 4.25
N TYR A 183 -1.71 19.59 4.41
CA TYR A 183 -1.07 19.37 5.71
C TYR A 183 -0.94 20.65 6.53
N ASP A 184 -0.66 21.78 5.90
CA ASP A 184 -0.65 23.09 6.56
C ASP A 184 -2.02 23.41 7.17
N ASP A 185 -3.11 23.20 6.42
CA ASP A 185 -4.49 23.35 6.90
C ASP A 185 -4.85 22.40 8.07
N LEU A 186 -4.07 21.33 8.26
CA LEU A 186 -4.28 20.31 9.30
C LEU A 186 -3.16 20.32 10.36
N CYS A 187 -2.31 21.35 10.37
CA CYS A 187 -1.13 21.39 11.22
C CYS A 187 -1.47 21.42 12.72
N ASP A 188 -2.63 21.90 13.14
CA ASP A 188 -3.01 21.95 14.55
C ASP A 188 -3.25 20.56 15.18
N PHE A 189 -3.40 19.51 14.37
CA PHE A 189 -3.53 18.14 14.88
C PHE A 189 -2.17 17.54 15.19
N SER A 190 -2.03 16.82 16.30
CA SER A 190 -0.83 16.01 16.61
C SER A 190 -0.75 14.71 15.78
N ALA A 191 -1.21 14.73 14.53
CA ALA A 191 -1.13 13.61 13.60
C ALA A 191 0.20 13.62 12.84
N ARG A 192 0.65 12.43 12.43
CA ARG A 192 1.78 12.26 11.50
C ARG A 192 1.34 12.67 10.10
N MET A 193 2.19 13.36 9.37
CA MET A 193 1.92 13.79 7.99
C MET A 193 2.97 13.18 7.08
N ILE A 194 2.55 12.34 6.14
CA ILE A 194 3.48 11.48 5.41
C ILE A 194 3.20 11.57 3.92
N ILE A 195 4.17 12.04 3.14
CA ILE A 195 4.14 11.93 1.69
C ILE A 195 4.72 10.59 1.27
N VAL A 196 3.95 9.82 0.52
CA VAL A 196 4.34 8.52 0.00
C VAL A 196 4.61 8.64 -1.49
N ALA A 197 5.85 8.47 -1.91
CA ALA A 197 6.25 8.72 -3.30
C ALA A 197 7.41 7.82 -3.78
N ASP A 198 7.72 7.88 -5.08
CA ASP A 198 8.92 7.24 -5.63
C ASP A 198 10.18 7.92 -5.05
N LYS A 199 11.17 7.13 -4.63
CA LYS A 199 12.43 7.62 -4.04
C LYS A 199 13.15 8.66 -4.92
N ARG A 200 13.00 8.58 -6.24
CA ARG A 200 13.57 9.56 -7.20
C ARG A 200 13.07 10.98 -6.94
N ARG A 201 11.87 11.14 -6.39
CA ARG A 201 11.26 12.44 -6.08
C ARG A 201 11.65 13.02 -4.73
N LYS A 202 12.51 12.33 -3.95
CA LYS A 202 12.93 12.81 -2.62
C LYS A 202 13.59 14.20 -2.68
N ALA A 203 14.45 14.45 -3.67
CA ALA A 203 15.11 15.74 -3.83
C ALA A 203 14.12 16.88 -4.16
N GLU A 204 13.10 16.59 -4.96
CA GLU A 204 12.01 17.53 -5.27
C GLU A 204 11.21 17.87 -4.00
N PHE A 205 10.85 16.85 -3.21
CA PHE A 205 10.18 17.02 -1.92
C PHE A 205 11.02 17.88 -0.97
N ASP A 206 12.31 17.55 -0.79
CA ASP A 206 13.22 18.26 0.13
C ASP A 206 13.41 19.73 -0.22
N LYS A 207 13.31 20.06 -1.51
CA LYS A 207 13.33 21.46 -1.97
C LYS A 207 12.02 22.17 -1.63
N LYS A 208 10.87 21.53 -1.89
CA LYS A 208 9.55 22.14 -1.75
C LYS A 208 9.16 22.36 -0.29
N ILE A 209 9.41 21.39 0.59
CA ILE A 209 9.06 21.48 2.02
C ILE A 209 9.83 22.58 2.78
N LYS A 210 10.94 23.06 2.21
CA LYS A 210 11.75 24.17 2.76
C LYS A 210 11.27 25.55 2.32
N ALA A 211 10.25 25.64 1.47
CA ALA A 211 9.67 26.93 1.12
C ALA A 211 9.08 27.60 2.38
N PHE A 212 9.20 28.92 2.47
CA PHE A 212 8.72 29.71 3.63
C PHE A 212 7.26 29.42 3.99
N ALA A 213 6.42 29.18 2.98
CA ALA A 213 5.00 28.84 3.16
C ALA A 213 4.75 27.55 3.97
N PHE A 214 5.75 26.68 4.14
CA PHE A 214 5.63 25.41 4.87
C PHE A 214 6.51 25.35 6.13
N GLU A 215 7.05 26.48 6.58
CA GLU A 215 7.81 26.58 7.83
C GLU A 215 7.07 25.96 9.04
N PRO A 216 5.74 26.10 9.20
CA PRO A 216 5.01 25.50 10.33
C PRO A 216 5.03 23.96 10.35
N ILE A 217 5.21 23.32 9.18
CA ILE A 217 5.07 21.86 9.01
C ILE A 217 6.37 21.16 8.61
N VAL A 218 7.44 21.89 8.29
CA VAL A 218 8.70 21.33 7.74
C VAL A 218 9.31 20.22 8.60
N SER A 219 9.22 20.33 9.93
CA SER A 219 9.74 19.34 10.88
C SER A 219 8.79 18.17 11.13
N ARG A 220 7.59 18.22 10.55
CA ARG A 220 6.47 17.30 10.84
C ARG A 220 6.06 16.44 9.65
N VAL A 221 6.37 16.88 8.44
CA VAL A 221 6.07 16.12 7.23
C VAL A 221 7.22 15.17 6.90
N GLU A 222 6.92 13.89 6.85
CA GLU A 222 7.87 12.84 6.50
C GLU A 222 7.73 12.41 5.04
N PHE A 223 8.83 11.95 4.46
CA PHE A 223 8.83 11.31 3.14
C PHE A 223 9.02 9.80 3.30
N LEU A 224 8.06 9.03 2.81
CA LEU A 224 8.09 7.57 2.79
C LEU A 224 8.18 7.06 1.35
N SER A 225 9.34 6.53 0.98
CA SER A 225 9.46 5.89 -0.35
C SER A 225 8.60 4.63 -0.47
N TYR A 226 8.09 4.34 -1.66
CA TYR A 226 7.38 3.10 -1.97
C TYR A 226 8.11 1.84 -1.51
N ASP A 227 9.41 1.74 -1.81
CA ASP A 227 10.23 0.60 -1.37
C ASP A 227 10.26 0.45 0.15
N SER A 228 10.27 1.57 0.87
CA SER A 228 10.32 1.56 2.34
C SER A 228 8.96 1.20 2.93
N LEU A 229 7.85 1.67 2.34
CA LEU A 229 6.50 1.22 2.70
C LEU A 229 6.35 -0.29 2.52
N ILE A 230 6.71 -0.82 1.35
CA ILE A 230 6.64 -2.27 1.06
C ILE A 230 7.49 -3.07 2.05
N ARG A 231 8.70 -2.61 2.36
CA ARG A 231 9.56 -3.26 3.38
C ARG A 231 8.89 -3.27 4.75
N GLN A 232 8.39 -2.13 5.22
CA GLN A 232 7.73 -2.04 6.53
C GLN A 232 6.49 -2.93 6.60
N TYR A 233 5.66 -2.94 5.55
CA TYR A 233 4.50 -3.80 5.44
C TYR A 233 4.86 -5.29 5.52
N ASN A 234 5.86 -5.73 4.73
CA ASN A 234 6.33 -7.11 4.76
C ASN A 234 6.86 -7.52 6.14
N MET A 235 7.61 -6.64 6.81
CA MET A 235 8.12 -6.89 8.16
C MET A 235 6.99 -6.97 9.20
N ALA A 236 5.98 -6.12 9.10
CA ALA A 236 4.82 -6.15 9.99
C ALA A 236 4.05 -7.47 9.84
N GLN A 237 3.89 -7.94 8.60
CA GLN A 237 3.27 -9.22 8.29
C GLN A 237 4.07 -10.41 8.81
N GLU A 238 5.40 -10.41 8.61
CA GLU A 238 6.28 -11.45 9.16
C GLU A 238 6.16 -11.51 10.69
N ARG A 239 6.12 -10.36 11.38
CA ARG A 239 5.93 -10.32 12.85
C ARG A 239 4.60 -10.91 13.29
N MET A 240 3.49 -10.59 12.63
CA MET A 240 2.18 -11.18 12.96
C MET A 240 2.14 -12.69 12.72
N SER A 241 2.94 -13.20 11.77
CA SER A 241 3.04 -14.65 11.55
C SER A 241 3.92 -15.38 12.58
N LEU A 242 4.71 -14.62 13.36
CA LEU A 242 5.61 -15.12 14.40
C LEU A 242 4.94 -15.17 15.80
N ASP A 243 3.62 -15.01 15.91
CA ASP A 243 2.87 -15.13 17.17
C ASP A 243 2.80 -16.57 17.74
N VAL A 244 3.79 -17.41 17.42
CA VAL A 244 4.21 -18.53 18.29
C VAL A 244 5.54 -18.12 18.89
N LEU A 245 5.50 -17.76 20.19
CA LEU A 245 6.66 -17.46 21.02
C LEU A 245 7.82 -18.43 20.75
N LEU A 246 9.01 -17.87 20.48
CA LEU A 246 10.28 -18.44 20.91
C LEU A 246 10.81 -17.58 22.06
#